data_AF-A0A9J6GC16-F1
#
_entry.id   AF-A0A9J6GC16-F1
#
_cell.length_a   1.000
_cell.length_b   1.000
_cell.length_c   1.000
_cell.angle_alpha   90.00
_cell.angle_beta   90.00
_cell.angle_gamma   90.00
#
_symmetry.space_group_name_H-M   'P 1'
#
loop_
_entity.id
_entity.type
_entity.pdbx_description
1 polymer ?
#
loop_
_entity_poly.entity_id
_entity_poly.type
_entity_poly.pdbx_seq_one_letter_code
_entity_poly.pdbx_strand_id
1 'polypeptide(L)'
;MHSYTVKRKHDVVDWHRKNGRNVHVTSRVFKLDRKRIREWEKNYEVLLQQNFGKSKVLHKLSNGAPFFSEELDDTLYEFFERERNYGRAVSTTLLSVEALNIASKLHLGNFKASSQYLKRWKQRL
;
A
#
# COMPACT_ATOMS: atom_id res chain seq x y z
N MET A 1 -13.66 -11.84 13.34
CA MET A 1 -12.32 -11.23 13.27
C MET A 1 -12.47 -9.82 12.71
N HIS A 2 -12.26 -8.76 13.52
CA HIS A 2 -12.38 -7.37 13.03
C HIS A 2 -11.10 -6.98 12.28
N SER A 3 -11.23 -6.70 10.98
CA SER A 3 -10.11 -6.24 10.16
C SER A 3 -10.05 -4.71 10.19
N TYR A 4 -8.89 -4.14 10.52
CA TYR A 4 -8.65 -2.70 10.50
C TYR A 4 -7.86 -2.32 9.25
N THR A 5 -8.22 -1.19 8.64
CA THR A 5 -7.47 -0.62 7.51
C THR A 5 -6.06 -0.22 7.95
N VAL A 6 -5.10 -0.26 7.02
CA VAL A 6 -3.70 0.14 7.27
C VAL A 6 -3.65 1.58 7.78
N LYS A 7 -4.41 2.49 7.16
CA LYS A 7 -4.57 3.87 7.63
C LYS A 7 -4.98 3.96 9.10
N ARG A 8 -6.00 3.20 9.51
CA ARG A 8 -6.45 3.24 10.91
C ARG A 8 -5.39 2.71 11.87
N LYS A 9 -4.62 1.70 11.48
CA LYS A 9 -3.49 1.21 12.29
C LYS A 9 -2.40 2.28 12.40
N HIS A 10 -2.10 2.97 11.29
CA HIS A 10 -1.15 4.07 11.25
C HIS A 10 -1.58 5.22 12.18
N ASP A 11 -2.81 5.73 12.03
CA ASP A 11 -3.36 6.83 12.84
C ASP A 11 -3.28 6.53 14.35
N VAL A 12 -3.56 5.26 14.73
CA VAL A 12 -3.49 4.80 16.12
C VAL A 12 -2.05 4.82 16.65
N VAL A 13 -1.09 4.32 15.88
CA VAL A 13 0.32 4.29 16.30
C VAL A 13 0.92 5.70 16.29
N ASP A 14 0.55 6.54 15.33
CA ASP A 14 0.94 7.96 15.30
C ASP A 14 0.47 8.70 16.54
N TRP A 15 -0.82 8.55 16.88
CA TRP A 15 -1.37 9.14 18.10
C TRP A 15 -0.66 8.57 19.34
N HIS A 16 -0.42 7.26 19.38
CA HIS A 16 0.29 6.60 20.47
C HIS A 16 1.69 7.20 20.69
N ARG A 17 2.46 7.38 19.62
CA ARG A 17 3.80 7.97 19.66
C ARG A 17 3.77 9.44 20.11
N LYS A 18 2.82 10.24 19.59
CA LYS A 18 2.65 11.66 19.95
C LYS A 18 2.24 11.87 21.41
N ASN A 19 1.51 10.92 22.00
CA ASN A 19 0.99 11.01 23.38
C ASN A 19 1.83 10.21 24.38
N GLY A 20 3.16 10.15 24.17
CA GLY A 20 4.09 9.58 25.15
C GLY A 20 4.08 8.04 25.25
N ARG A 21 3.59 7.34 24.23
CA ARG A 21 3.55 5.86 24.15
C ARG A 21 2.81 5.19 25.30
N ASN A 22 1.77 5.82 25.82
CA ASN A 22 0.94 5.24 26.88
C ASN A 22 -0.15 4.33 26.30
N VAL A 23 0.11 3.01 26.32
CA VAL A 23 -0.79 1.99 25.72
C VAL A 23 -2.16 1.99 26.40
N HIS A 24 -2.24 2.30 27.70
CA HIS A 24 -3.50 2.32 28.44
C HIS A 24 -4.39 3.45 27.99
N VAL A 25 -3.81 4.65 27.79
CA VAL A 25 -4.54 5.82 27.31
C VAL A 25 -4.98 5.60 25.85
N THR A 26 -4.07 5.14 24.98
CA THR A 26 -4.40 4.83 23.58
C THR A 26 -5.51 3.78 23.47
N SER A 27 -5.49 2.75 24.30
CA SER A 27 -6.53 1.72 24.35
C SER A 27 -7.91 2.29 24.70
N ARG A 28 -8.00 3.22 25.65
CA ARG A 28 -9.24 3.90 26.03
C ARG A 28 -9.76 4.82 24.92
N VAL A 29 -8.87 5.62 24.32
CA VAL A 29 -9.22 6.58 23.26
C VAL A 29 -9.76 5.87 22.03
N PHE A 30 -9.06 4.84 21.56
CA PHE A 30 -9.44 4.15 20.32
C PHE A 30 -10.36 2.93 20.54
N LYS A 31 -10.67 2.60 21.80
CA LYS A 31 -11.41 1.38 22.19
C LYS A 31 -10.78 0.12 21.58
N LEU A 32 -9.47 0.00 21.71
CA LEU A 32 -8.67 -1.08 21.14
C LEU A 32 -8.02 -1.92 22.22
N ASP A 33 -7.84 -3.20 21.94
CA ASP A 33 -7.05 -4.08 22.77
C ASP A 33 -5.58 -3.63 22.79
N ARG A 34 -4.99 -3.62 23.98
CA ARG A 34 -3.59 -3.21 24.22
C ARG A 34 -2.61 -4.08 23.45
N LYS A 35 -2.92 -5.38 23.29
CA LYS A 35 -2.08 -6.30 22.52
C LYS A 35 -1.96 -5.88 21.06
N ARG A 36 -3.06 -5.39 20.46
CA ARG A 36 -3.08 -4.90 19.07
C ARG A 36 -2.24 -3.64 18.89
N ILE A 37 -2.32 -2.72 19.85
CA ILE A 37 -1.54 -1.47 19.80
C ILE A 37 -0.04 -1.80 19.79
N ARG A 38 0.41 -2.71 20.66
CA ARG A 38 1.81 -3.17 20.71
C ARG A 38 2.23 -3.88 19.43
N GLU A 39 1.37 -4.73 18.87
CA GLU A 39 1.63 -5.42 17.61
C GLU A 39 1.79 -4.44 16.45
N TRP A 40 0.92 -3.45 16.35
CA TRP A 40 0.99 -2.43 15.31
C TRP A 40 2.19 -1.51 15.49
N GLU A 41 2.54 -1.16 16.73
CA GLU A 41 3.75 -0.39 17.02
C GLU A 41 5.02 -1.14 16.61
N LYS A 42 5.10 -2.45 16.93
CA LYS A 42 6.22 -3.30 16.52
C LYS A 42 6.35 -3.39 15.00
N ASN A 43 5.22 -3.47 14.30
CA ASN A 43 5.17 -3.56 12.84
C ASN A 43 5.05 -2.18 12.17
N TYR A 44 5.31 -1.07 12.87
CA TYR A 44 4.99 0.27 12.38
C TYR A 44 5.76 0.64 11.11
N GLU A 45 7.04 0.30 11.01
CA GLU A 45 7.83 0.55 9.79
C GLU A 45 7.28 -0.21 8.59
N VAL A 46 6.79 -1.44 8.81
CA VAL A 46 6.11 -2.22 7.77
C VAL A 46 4.74 -1.61 7.43
N LEU A 47 4.01 -1.10 8.41
CA LEU A 47 2.74 -0.38 8.19
C LEU A 47 2.96 0.93 7.43
N LEU A 48 4.06 1.64 7.69
CA LEU A 48 4.50 2.83 6.98
C LEU A 48 4.79 2.50 5.52
N GLN A 49 5.68 1.54 5.25
CA GLN A 49 5.98 1.06 3.89
C GLN A 49 4.72 0.55 3.15
N GLN A 50 3.77 -0.02 3.87
CA GLN A 50 2.47 -0.45 3.32
C GLN A 50 1.46 0.69 3.13
N ASN A 51 1.76 1.91 3.57
CA ASN A 51 0.90 3.09 3.48
C ASN A 51 1.48 4.18 2.55
N PHE A 52 2.66 3.93 1.95
CA PHE A 52 3.24 4.80 0.94
C PHE A 52 2.75 4.38 -0.46
N GLY A 53 2.28 5.38 -1.23
CA GLY A 53 1.77 5.23 -2.60
C GLY A 53 0.55 6.12 -2.87
N LYS A 54 0.42 6.66 -4.10
CA LYS A 54 -0.62 7.65 -4.47
C LYS A 54 -2.03 7.06 -4.66
N SER A 55 -2.21 5.74 -4.54
CA SER A 55 -3.51 5.09 -4.77
C SER A 55 -4.52 5.39 -3.66
N LYS A 56 -5.69 5.90 -4.05
CA LYS A 56 -6.83 6.20 -3.15
C LYS A 56 -7.40 4.96 -2.44
N VAL A 57 -7.05 3.76 -2.90
CA VAL A 57 -7.40 2.52 -2.22
C VAL A 57 -6.30 2.21 -1.22
N LEU A 58 -6.51 2.78 -0.04
CA LEU A 58 -5.85 2.46 1.21
C LEU A 58 -5.90 0.94 1.46
N HIS A 59 -4.91 0.27 0.87
CA HIS A 59 -4.33 -1.03 1.13
C HIS A 59 -5.26 -1.98 1.88
N LYS A 60 -6.19 -2.59 1.14
CA LYS A 60 -6.81 -3.84 1.59
C LYS A 60 -5.67 -4.84 1.74
N LEU A 61 -5.55 -5.42 2.94
CA LEU A 61 -4.53 -6.39 3.35
C LEU A 61 -4.47 -7.58 2.36
N SER A 62 -3.81 -7.41 1.22
CA SER A 62 -3.52 -8.50 0.30
C SER A 62 -2.25 -9.18 0.79
N ASN A 63 -2.41 -9.97 1.86
CA ASN A 63 -1.52 -11.06 2.27
C ASN A 63 0.00 -10.84 2.08
N GLY A 64 0.53 -9.68 2.48
CA GLY A 64 1.97 -9.45 2.57
C GLY A 64 2.78 -9.68 1.28
N ALA A 65 2.14 -9.66 0.11
CA ALA A 65 2.86 -9.87 -1.15
C ALA A 65 3.76 -8.65 -1.42
N PRO A 66 5.10 -8.80 -1.41
CA PRO A 66 6.01 -7.69 -1.50
C PRO A 66 5.79 -6.87 -2.78
N PHE A 67 5.90 -5.56 -2.64
CA PHE A 67 6.03 -4.62 -3.75
C PHE A 67 7.39 -4.85 -4.41
N PHE A 68 7.47 -4.75 -5.73
CA PHE A 68 8.75 -4.87 -6.43
C PHE A 68 9.55 -3.57 -6.28
N SER A 69 8.91 -2.43 -6.57
CA SER A 69 9.43 -1.09 -6.33
C SER A 69 8.26 -0.13 -6.16
N GLU A 70 8.35 0.78 -5.20
CA GLU A 70 7.35 1.82 -4.94
C GLU A 70 7.24 2.79 -6.11
N GLU A 71 8.38 3.29 -6.59
CA GLU A 71 8.44 4.23 -7.72
C GLU A 71 7.79 3.67 -8.99
N LEU A 72 7.93 2.36 -9.22
CA LEU A 72 7.30 1.69 -10.34
C LEU A 72 5.79 1.63 -10.17
N ASP A 73 5.31 1.19 -9.01
CA ASP A 73 3.87 1.05 -8.72
C ASP A 73 3.16 2.41 -8.77
N ASP A 74 3.79 3.48 -8.25
CA ASP A 74 3.27 4.85 -8.29
C ASP A 74 3.20 5.41 -9.72
N THR A 75 4.28 5.28 -10.49
CA THR A 75 4.30 5.75 -11.89
C THR A 75 3.27 5.00 -12.73
N LEU A 76 3.13 3.69 -12.49
CA LEU A 76 2.14 2.86 -13.19
C LEU A 76 0.71 3.23 -12.78
N TYR A 77 0.49 3.61 -11.51
CA TYR A 77 -0.80 4.11 -11.03
C TYR A 77 -1.18 5.44 -11.68
N GLU A 78 -0.24 6.37 -11.76
CA GLU A 78 -0.46 7.66 -12.43
C GLU A 78 -0.84 7.49 -13.90
N PHE A 79 -0.15 6.57 -14.61
CA PHE A 79 -0.52 6.21 -15.97
C PHE A 79 -1.96 5.68 -16.05
N PHE A 80 -2.32 4.75 -15.15
CA PHE A 80 -3.64 4.14 -15.14
C PHE A 80 -4.77 5.14 -14.83
N GLU A 81 -4.60 5.98 -13.81
CA GLU A 81 -5.56 7.04 -13.48
C GLU A 81 -5.70 8.04 -14.62
N ARG A 82 -4.59 8.41 -15.28
CA ARG A 82 -4.62 9.29 -16.44
C ARG A 82 -5.46 8.71 -17.58
N GLU A 83 -5.22 7.46 -17.98
CA GLU A 83 -6.00 6.81 -19.03
C GLU A 83 -7.48 6.66 -18.66
N ARG A 84 -7.78 6.35 -17.38
CA ARG A 84 -9.16 6.31 -16.88
C ARG A 84 -9.85 7.66 -16.94
N ASN A 85 -9.15 8.74 -16.57
CA ASN A 85 -9.68 10.11 -16.65
C ASN A 85 -9.97 10.54 -18.09
N TYR A 86 -9.23 9.99 -19.06
CA TYR A 86 -9.51 10.14 -20.50
C TYR A 86 -10.60 9.19 -21.03
N GLY A 87 -11.24 8.39 -20.18
CA GLY A 87 -12.29 7.44 -20.58
C GLY A 87 -11.77 6.25 -21.39
N ARG A 88 -10.45 5.99 -21.37
CA ARG A 88 -9.83 4.91 -22.15
C ARG A 88 -9.79 3.62 -21.34
N ALA A 89 -10.13 2.52 -22.00
CA ALA A 89 -10.02 1.20 -21.39
C ALA A 89 -8.55 0.76 -21.34
N VAL A 90 -8.01 0.57 -20.14
CA VAL A 90 -6.64 0.11 -19.95
C VAL A 90 -6.59 -1.42 -19.93
N SER A 91 -6.13 -1.99 -21.06
CA SER A 91 -5.93 -3.44 -21.17
C SER A 91 -4.76 -3.93 -20.30
N THR A 92 -4.78 -5.20 -19.92
CA THR A 92 -3.68 -5.81 -19.16
C THR A 92 -2.38 -5.83 -19.98
N THR A 93 -2.46 -5.98 -21.30
CA THR A 93 -1.31 -5.89 -22.21
C THR A 93 -0.70 -4.50 -22.20
N LEU A 94 -1.52 -3.46 -22.27
CA LEU A 94 -1.05 -2.06 -22.20
C LEU A 94 -0.34 -1.79 -20.87
N LEU A 95 -0.91 -2.25 -19.75
CA LEU A 95 -0.25 -2.15 -18.43
C LEU A 95 1.07 -2.92 -18.37
N SER A 96 1.17 -4.10 -19.00
CA SER A 96 2.43 -4.85 -19.01
C SER A 96 3.53 -4.10 -19.74
N VAL A 97 3.21 -3.52 -20.90
CA VAL A 97 4.16 -2.77 -21.71
C VAL A 97 4.62 -1.53 -20.95
N GLU A 98 3.68 -0.78 -20.36
CA GLU A 98 4.02 0.41 -19.61
C GLU A 98 4.83 0.10 -18.34
N ALA A 99 4.49 -0.97 -17.62
CA ALA A 99 5.23 -1.38 -16.44
C ALA A 99 6.69 -1.77 -16.80
N LEU A 100 6.91 -2.42 -17.94
CA LEU A 100 8.28 -2.73 -18.43
C LEU A 100 9.02 -1.46 -18.84
N ASN A 101 8.36 -0.52 -19.51
CA ASN A 101 8.94 0.77 -19.89
C ASN A 101 9.38 1.57 -18.64
N ILE A 102 8.52 1.63 -17.63
CA ILE A 102 8.82 2.28 -16.34
C ILE A 102 10.00 1.57 -15.67
N ALA A 103 9.99 0.24 -15.60
CA ALA A 103 11.09 -0.52 -15.02
C ALA A 103 12.42 -0.27 -15.73
N SER A 104 12.41 -0.18 -17.06
CA SER A 104 13.61 0.14 -17.84
C SER A 104 14.13 1.55 -17.52
N LYS A 105 13.24 2.55 -17.41
CA LYS A 105 13.59 3.93 -17.03
C LYS A 105 14.15 4.02 -15.61
N LEU A 106 13.65 3.20 -14.70
CA LEU A 106 14.11 3.13 -13.30
C LEU A 106 15.31 2.19 -13.10
N HIS A 107 15.89 1.66 -14.18
CA HIS A 107 17.01 0.71 -14.14
C HIS A 107 16.74 -0.55 -13.29
N LEU A 108 15.48 -0.99 -13.25
CA LEU A 108 15.01 -2.16 -12.51
C LEU A 108 15.21 -3.45 -13.33
N GLY A 109 16.46 -3.87 -13.50
CA GLY A 109 16.87 -4.92 -14.45
C GLY A 109 16.26 -6.32 -14.27
N ASN A 110 15.57 -6.61 -13.16
CA ASN A 110 14.95 -7.91 -12.88
C ASN A 110 13.41 -7.88 -12.89
N PHE A 111 12.81 -6.77 -13.26
CA PHE A 111 11.36 -6.63 -13.24
C PHE A 111 10.69 -7.46 -14.34
N LYS A 112 9.65 -8.24 -13.97
CA LYS A 112 8.81 -8.98 -14.92
C LYS A 112 7.36 -8.56 -14.72
N ALA A 113 6.79 -7.90 -15.72
CA ALA A 113 5.36 -7.56 -15.76
C ALA A 113 4.47 -8.78 -16.06
N SER A 114 4.59 -9.84 -15.25
CA SER A 114 3.80 -11.06 -15.41
C SER A 114 2.31 -10.77 -15.25
N SER A 115 1.46 -11.58 -15.89
CA SER A 115 0.01 -11.51 -15.74
C SER A 115 -0.42 -11.61 -14.27
N GLN A 116 0.28 -12.43 -13.48
CA GLN A 116 0.05 -12.58 -12.04
C GLN A 116 0.43 -11.32 -11.25
N TYR A 117 1.54 -10.66 -11.59
CA TYR A 117 1.91 -9.38 -10.99
C TYR A 117 0.83 -8.32 -11.26
N LEU A 118 0.40 -8.17 -12.52
CA LEU A 118 -0.61 -7.18 -12.88
C LEU A 118 -1.99 -7.48 -12.26
N LYS A 119 -2.36 -8.75 -12.15
CA LYS A 119 -3.58 -9.16 -11.45
C LYS A 119 -3.54 -8.73 -9.98
N ARG A 120 -2.41 -8.97 -9.29
CA ARG A 120 -2.21 -8.53 -7.89
C ARG A 120 -2.18 -7.02 -7.79
N TRP A 121 -1.49 -6.34 -8.70
CA TRP A 121 -1.43 -4.88 -8.75
C TRP A 121 -2.83 -4.27 -8.89
N LYS A 122 -3.65 -4.75 -9.83
CA LYS A 122 -5.07 -4.33 -9.97
C LYS A 122 -5.93 -4.63 -8.74
N GLN A 123 -5.61 -5.66 -7.96
CA GLN A 123 -6.31 -5.95 -6.69
C GLN A 123 -5.91 -5.01 -5.54
N ARG A 124 -4.76 -4.33 -5.67
CA ARG A 124 -4.29 -3.31 -4.72
C ARG A 124 -4.87 -1.92 -5.03
N LEU A 125 -5.21 -1.67 -6.30
CA LEU A 125 -5.90 -0.46 -6.77
C LEU A 125 -7.30 -0.29 -6.18
#